data_AF-A0ABD2XKC0-F1
#
_entry.id   AF-A0ABD2XKC0-F1
#
_cell.length_a   1.000
_cell.length_b   1.000
_cell.length_c   1.000
_cell.angle_alpha   90.00
_cell.angle_beta   90.00
_cell.angle_gamma   90.00
#
_symmetry.space_group_name_H-M   'P 1'
#
loop_
_entity.id
_entity.type
_entity.pdbx_description
1 polymer ?
#
loop_
_entity_poly.entity_id
_entity_poly.type
_entity_poly.pdbx_seq_one_letter_code
_entity_poly.pdbx_strand_id
1 'polypeptide(L)'
;MFTSDDESDLSFFVPSDDCDSKDMHQVDKDNLKKFKGIRDKFNQKIEEERHELLDQLESLIRNWKGQLTDLRPFLQREEIDRLLIKFMKDSYSIFSSIYIIELVIRTGYKDEPELDKDGVPLSRRTTPLHQAARRRCFYVVDRLFKIYNRYDVNYTDESGLTHFHVACRYGCNGVVRKFLELGQTPNCLARESVDPPLHLAMRNFDKETMELLLRSGADANLINKDGLTPLHIICKSVERYDDKLAKLFFEVNEKVDQTVQVHARDKLGRTPLQWAVANLMSDAVDTLLDHVDDLSDFVFPKDLAMKYTLDCTLQMVVFPTMSIVKSLSRKGYSLNQNDALMIMKIFGNYGLIDDSVEVVECLRNDKKFARMAKKQLVTSSMSLYDFLLLPTVKAEKIFTLEDYKEFTSGISHLRDESHRAFIKYLCETVTRGFLRDWALKLFSKKSPWLSGRCCEEIIDQLNVKGLWYICMEASNQSTQWVDCVRTDYIKGNYNRDLSLQFHRGGCFTLNKKI
;
A
#
# COMPACT_ATOMS: atom_id res chain seq x y z
N MET A 1 6.34 -9.20 -7.13
CA MET A 1 6.22 -9.61 -8.53
C MET A 1 7.39 -10.54 -8.79
N PHE A 2 7.13 -11.84 -8.85
CA PHE A 2 7.92 -12.70 -9.74
C PHE A 2 7.25 -12.51 -11.09
N THR A 3 7.98 -11.91 -12.03
CA THR A 3 7.49 -11.66 -13.39
C THR A 3 7.35 -12.99 -14.12
N SER A 4 6.57 -13.00 -15.20
CA SER A 4 6.34 -14.12 -16.11
C SER A 4 7.60 -14.70 -16.79
N ASP A 5 8.79 -14.26 -16.39
CA ASP A 5 10.06 -14.58 -17.04
C ASP A 5 10.87 -15.66 -16.31
N ASP A 6 10.40 -16.17 -15.16
CA ASP A 6 10.99 -17.34 -14.48
C ASP A 6 10.62 -18.69 -15.15
N GLU A 7 10.18 -18.68 -16.42
CA GLU A 7 10.11 -19.91 -17.23
C GLU A 7 11.52 -20.48 -17.52
N SER A 8 12.59 -19.68 -17.36
CA SER A 8 13.95 -20.11 -17.67
C SER A 8 14.56 -21.12 -16.67
N ASP A 9 14.03 -21.23 -15.46
CA ASP A 9 14.48 -22.21 -14.45
C ASP A 9 13.76 -23.57 -14.57
N LEU A 10 12.82 -23.69 -15.52
CA LEU A 10 12.10 -24.94 -15.78
C LEU A 10 12.81 -25.85 -16.80
N SER A 11 13.96 -25.44 -17.34
CA SER A 11 14.80 -26.25 -18.24
C SER A 11 15.34 -27.53 -17.57
N PHE A 12 15.28 -27.61 -16.24
CA PHE A 12 15.56 -28.83 -15.47
C PHE A 12 14.47 -29.91 -15.57
N PHE A 13 13.31 -29.62 -16.20
CA PHE A 13 12.13 -30.50 -16.20
C PHE A 13 11.78 -31.11 -17.57
N VAL A 14 12.65 -30.94 -18.56
CA VAL A 14 12.62 -31.76 -19.79
C VAL A 14 13.34 -33.07 -19.48
N PRO A 15 12.75 -34.26 -19.71
CA PRO A 15 13.50 -35.51 -19.66
C PRO A 15 14.72 -35.37 -20.58
N SER A 16 15.93 -35.70 -20.12
CA SER A 16 17.08 -35.78 -21.01
C SER A 16 16.73 -36.76 -22.15
N ASP A 17 16.81 -36.32 -23.40
CA ASP A 17 16.48 -37.10 -24.62
C ASP A 17 17.38 -38.34 -24.83
N ASP A 18 18.28 -38.65 -23.89
CA ASP A 18 19.32 -39.68 -24.00
C ASP A 18 18.97 -41.02 -23.33
N CYS A 19 17.73 -41.51 -23.42
CA CYS A 19 17.38 -42.86 -22.94
C CYS A 19 16.39 -43.59 -23.88
N ASP A 20 16.72 -44.84 -24.23
CA ASP A 20 15.92 -45.69 -25.12
C ASP A 20 14.46 -45.84 -24.66
N SER A 21 13.51 -45.70 -25.60
CA SER A 21 12.06 -45.76 -25.38
C SER A 21 11.55 -47.04 -24.69
N LYS A 22 12.31 -48.14 -24.74
CA LYS A 22 12.00 -49.41 -24.05
C LYS A 22 12.27 -49.35 -22.55
N ASP A 23 13.29 -48.61 -22.12
CA ASP A 23 13.64 -48.47 -20.71
C ASP A 23 12.68 -47.52 -19.98
N MET A 24 12.17 -46.49 -20.68
CA MET A 24 11.13 -45.60 -20.15
C MET A 24 9.85 -46.35 -19.75
N HIS A 25 9.35 -47.24 -20.61
CA HIS A 25 8.13 -48.00 -20.33
C HIS A 25 8.27 -49.00 -19.19
N GLN A 26 9.48 -49.52 -18.96
CA GLN A 26 9.74 -50.48 -17.89
C GLN A 26 9.84 -49.79 -16.53
N VAL A 27 10.55 -48.65 -16.46
CA VAL A 27 10.63 -47.81 -15.25
C VAL A 27 9.25 -47.35 -14.80
N ASP A 28 8.40 -46.90 -15.73
CA ASP A 28 7.04 -46.46 -15.40
C ASP A 28 6.15 -47.63 -14.93
N LYS A 29 6.28 -48.83 -15.53
CA LYS A 29 5.57 -50.03 -15.05
C LYS A 29 6.02 -50.47 -13.65
N ASP A 30 7.30 -50.33 -13.35
CA ASP A 30 7.85 -50.69 -12.04
C ASP A 30 7.47 -49.64 -10.98
N ASN A 31 7.44 -48.36 -11.34
CA ASN A 31 6.89 -47.30 -10.50
C ASN A 31 5.39 -47.50 -10.24
N LEU A 32 4.61 -47.91 -11.25
CA LEU A 32 3.18 -48.22 -11.10
C LEU A 32 2.94 -49.41 -10.15
N LYS A 33 3.77 -50.46 -10.21
CA LYS A 33 3.69 -51.59 -9.27
C LYS A 33 4.03 -51.17 -7.84
N LYS A 34 5.08 -50.36 -7.66
CA LYS A 34 5.46 -49.82 -6.34
C LYS A 34 4.35 -48.91 -5.79
N PHE A 35 3.74 -48.09 -6.64
CA PHE A 35 2.61 -47.23 -6.30
C PHE A 35 1.40 -48.04 -5.79
N LYS A 36 1.05 -49.14 -6.47
CA LYS A 36 -0.03 -50.05 -6.02
C LYS A 36 0.27 -50.68 -4.66
N GLY A 37 1.51 -51.15 -4.42
CA GLY A 37 1.91 -51.73 -3.14
C GLY A 37 1.92 -50.74 -1.97
N ILE A 38 2.20 -49.46 -2.25
CA ILE A 38 2.12 -48.36 -1.29
C ILE A 38 0.67 -48.04 -0.94
N ARG A 39 -0.25 -48.08 -1.92
CA ARG A 39 -1.69 -47.88 -1.70
C ARG A 39 -2.29 -48.92 -0.75
N ASP A 40 -1.93 -50.19 -0.91
CA ASP A 40 -2.47 -51.24 -0.04
C ASP A 40 -2.08 -51.02 1.44
N LYS A 41 -0.95 -50.34 1.69
CA LYS A 41 -0.52 -49.89 3.02
C LYS A 41 -1.23 -48.62 3.48
N PHE A 42 -1.64 -47.73 2.56
CA PHE A 42 -2.29 -46.45 2.85
C PHE A 42 -3.62 -46.58 3.61
N ASN A 43 -4.35 -47.69 3.43
CA ASN A 43 -5.61 -47.99 4.11
C ASN A 43 -5.47 -48.41 5.58
N GLN A 44 -4.25 -48.76 6.04
CA GLN A 44 -3.99 -49.15 7.43
C GLN A 44 -3.42 -47.92 8.19
N LYS A 45 -4.17 -47.41 9.17
CA LYS A 45 -3.91 -46.11 9.82
C LYS A 45 -2.84 -46.18 10.92
N ILE A 46 -1.77 -45.38 10.79
CA ILE A 46 -1.20 -44.49 11.84
C ILE A 46 -0.74 -43.19 11.15
N GLU A 47 -0.88 -42.04 11.83
CA GLU A 47 -0.59 -40.69 11.29
C GLU A 47 0.91 -40.48 10.95
N GLU A 48 1.80 -41.23 11.61
CA GLU A 48 3.26 -41.21 11.43
C GLU A 48 3.74 -41.96 10.18
N GLU A 49 3.20 -43.15 9.88
CA GLU A 49 3.54 -43.93 8.67
C GLU A 49 3.08 -43.26 7.37
N ARG A 50 2.13 -42.33 7.47
CA ARG A 50 1.65 -41.55 6.31
C ARG A 50 2.69 -40.58 5.77
N HIS A 51 3.61 -40.06 6.58
CA HIS A 51 4.68 -39.19 6.08
C HIS A 51 5.68 -39.99 5.23
N GLU A 52 6.07 -41.16 5.71
CA GLU A 52 6.98 -42.06 4.98
C GLU A 52 6.37 -42.55 3.66
N LEU A 53 5.06 -42.85 3.65
CA LEU A 53 4.31 -43.14 2.41
C LEU A 53 4.32 -41.97 1.42
N LEU A 54 4.23 -40.73 1.91
CA LEU A 54 4.25 -39.53 1.08
C LEU A 54 5.64 -39.25 0.51
N ASP A 55 6.70 -39.46 1.29
CA ASP A 55 8.09 -39.36 0.82
C ASP A 55 8.39 -40.46 -0.22
N GLN A 56 7.85 -41.67 -0.02
CA GLN A 56 7.92 -42.76 -1.00
C GLN A 56 7.16 -42.43 -2.28
N LEU A 57 5.97 -41.82 -2.18
CA LEU A 57 5.21 -41.32 -3.32
C LEU A 57 5.99 -40.23 -4.06
N GLU A 58 6.52 -39.23 -3.36
CA GLU A 58 7.33 -38.15 -3.93
C GLU A 58 8.55 -38.72 -4.68
N SER A 59 9.26 -39.67 -4.09
CA SER A 59 10.42 -40.34 -4.71
C SER A 59 10.04 -41.14 -5.96
N LEU A 60 8.95 -41.90 -5.92
CA LEU A 60 8.47 -42.66 -7.08
C LEU A 60 8.05 -41.77 -8.23
N ILE A 61 7.42 -40.66 -7.89
CA ILE A 61 6.93 -39.69 -8.85
C ILE A 61 8.09 -38.88 -9.45
N ARG A 62 9.11 -38.51 -8.67
CA ARG A 62 10.32 -37.84 -9.16
C ARG A 62 11.08 -38.67 -10.19
N ASN A 63 10.96 -39.98 -10.09
CA ASN A 63 11.58 -40.91 -11.02
C ASN A 63 10.65 -41.33 -12.17
N TRP A 64 9.45 -40.74 -12.30
CA TRP A 64 8.50 -41.04 -13.36
C TRP A 64 8.86 -40.30 -14.66
N LYS A 65 9.14 -41.04 -15.74
CA LYS A 65 9.70 -40.46 -16.97
C LYS A 65 8.70 -40.36 -18.12
N GLY A 66 7.65 -41.18 -18.18
CA GLY A 66 6.62 -41.11 -19.22
C GLY A 66 5.34 -40.35 -18.83
N GLN A 67 4.26 -40.54 -19.61
CA GLN A 67 2.97 -39.90 -19.38
C GLN A 67 2.31 -40.51 -18.13
N LEU A 68 2.18 -39.72 -17.06
CA LEU A 68 1.55 -40.17 -15.81
C LEU A 68 0.10 -40.57 -16.07
N THR A 69 -0.28 -41.75 -15.61
CA THR A 69 -1.67 -42.22 -15.67
C THR A 69 -2.50 -41.45 -14.64
N ASP A 70 -3.78 -41.21 -14.97
CA ASP A 70 -4.74 -40.57 -14.06
C ASP A 70 -4.66 -41.20 -12.66
N LEU A 71 -4.63 -40.37 -11.62
CA LEU A 71 -4.52 -40.82 -10.22
C LEU A 71 -5.82 -41.44 -9.71
N ARG A 72 -6.97 -41.20 -10.34
CA ARG A 72 -8.29 -41.70 -9.88
C ARG A 72 -8.39 -43.21 -9.65
N PRO A 73 -7.81 -44.10 -10.47
CA PRO A 73 -7.83 -45.53 -10.19
C PRO A 73 -7.11 -45.89 -8.89
N PHE A 74 -6.28 -44.99 -8.35
CA PHE A 74 -5.37 -45.26 -7.24
C PHE A 74 -5.62 -44.42 -5.98
N LEU A 75 -6.10 -43.19 -6.11
CA LEU A 75 -6.39 -42.31 -4.99
C LEU A 75 -7.82 -41.82 -5.10
N GLN A 76 -8.56 -41.94 -4.00
CA GLN A 76 -9.84 -41.27 -3.86
C GLN A 76 -9.61 -39.76 -3.81
N ARG A 77 -10.62 -39.01 -4.22
CA ARG A 77 -10.57 -37.56 -4.27
C ARG A 77 -10.23 -36.93 -2.91
N GLU A 78 -10.75 -37.48 -1.82
CA GLU A 78 -10.47 -37.00 -0.45
C GLU A 78 -9.01 -37.22 -0.06
N GLU A 79 -8.38 -38.26 -0.61
CA GLU A 79 -6.96 -38.56 -0.40
C GLU A 79 -6.09 -37.57 -1.16
N ILE A 80 -6.50 -37.18 -2.38
CA ILE A 80 -5.84 -36.14 -3.18
C ILE A 80 -5.98 -34.77 -2.52
N ASP A 81 -7.17 -34.41 -2.03
CA ASP A 81 -7.37 -33.16 -1.28
C ASP A 81 -6.46 -33.11 -0.05
N ARG A 82 -6.40 -34.20 0.73
CA ARG A 82 -5.52 -34.28 1.91
C ARG A 82 -4.05 -34.19 1.55
N LEU A 83 -3.63 -34.87 0.47
CA LEU A 83 -2.28 -34.81 -0.08
C LEU A 83 -1.91 -33.35 -0.34
N LEU A 84 -2.69 -32.66 -1.18
CA LEU A 84 -2.44 -31.27 -1.55
C LEU A 84 -2.46 -30.33 -0.33
N ILE A 85 -3.40 -30.52 0.61
CA ILE A 85 -3.50 -29.70 1.83
C ILE A 85 -2.29 -29.89 2.76
N LYS A 86 -1.79 -31.12 2.90
CA LYS A 86 -0.69 -31.44 3.80
C LYS A 86 0.63 -30.85 3.31
N PHE A 87 0.89 -30.83 2.02
CA PHE A 87 2.10 -30.17 1.51
C PHE A 87 2.07 -28.64 1.68
N MET A 88 0.88 -28.04 1.73
CA MET A 88 0.75 -26.65 2.16
C MET A 88 0.90 -26.46 3.69
N LYS A 89 0.92 -27.54 4.49
CA LYS A 89 1.18 -27.56 5.94
C LYS A 89 2.65 -27.70 6.29
N ASP A 90 3.35 -28.60 5.62
CA ASP A 90 4.71 -28.96 5.98
C ASP A 90 5.69 -27.94 5.37
N SER A 91 6.21 -27.06 6.22
CA SER A 91 6.93 -25.82 5.90
C SER A 91 8.35 -25.99 5.32
N TYR A 92 8.67 -27.11 4.66
CA TYR A 92 10.05 -27.41 4.27
C TYR A 92 10.52 -26.67 2.99
N SER A 93 9.64 -26.39 2.02
CA SER A 93 9.99 -25.57 0.84
C SER A 93 8.78 -25.20 -0.03
N ILE A 94 8.74 -23.95 -0.52
CA ILE A 94 7.81 -23.47 -1.58
C ILE A 94 7.86 -24.39 -2.81
N PHE A 95 9.06 -24.88 -3.14
CA PHE A 95 9.30 -25.72 -4.32
C PHE A 95 8.60 -27.09 -4.21
N SER A 96 8.59 -27.71 -3.02
CA SER A 96 7.92 -29.01 -2.80
C SER A 96 6.41 -28.91 -2.99
N SER A 97 5.79 -27.81 -2.53
CA SER A 97 4.36 -27.55 -2.75
C SER A 97 4.02 -27.40 -4.23
N ILE A 98 4.83 -26.65 -4.98
CA ILE A 98 4.64 -26.47 -6.43
C ILE A 98 4.81 -27.82 -7.15
N TYR A 99 5.84 -28.57 -6.80
CA TYR A 99 6.19 -29.84 -7.43
C TYR A 99 5.04 -30.85 -7.40
N ILE A 100 4.40 -31.01 -6.24
CA ILE A 100 3.34 -32.01 -6.05
C ILE A 100 2.05 -31.59 -6.74
N ILE A 101 1.74 -30.30 -6.78
CA ILE A 101 0.59 -29.82 -7.53
C ILE A 101 0.83 -30.02 -9.03
N GLU A 102 2.03 -29.71 -9.53
CA GLU A 102 2.38 -29.89 -10.94
C GLU A 102 2.33 -31.36 -11.35
N LEU A 103 2.79 -32.25 -10.48
CA LEU A 103 2.59 -33.68 -10.64
C LEU A 103 1.12 -34.03 -10.84
N VAL A 104 0.24 -33.63 -9.92
CA VAL A 104 -1.18 -34.00 -9.97
C VAL A 104 -1.78 -33.49 -11.29
N ILE A 105 -1.39 -32.29 -11.73
CA ILE A 105 -1.77 -31.75 -13.04
C ILE A 105 -1.26 -32.64 -14.19
N ARG A 106 0.00 -33.06 -14.18
CA ARG A 106 0.63 -33.91 -15.21
C ARG A 106 0.01 -35.29 -15.34
N THR A 107 -0.63 -35.79 -14.28
CA THR A 107 -1.39 -37.06 -14.33
C THR A 107 -2.70 -36.93 -15.12
N GLY A 108 -3.10 -35.70 -15.47
CA GLY A 108 -4.39 -35.42 -16.09
C GLY A 108 -5.54 -35.37 -15.08
N TYR A 109 -5.27 -35.52 -13.77
CA TYR A 109 -6.29 -35.46 -12.74
C TYR A 109 -7.04 -34.12 -12.76
N LYS A 110 -8.37 -34.21 -12.85
CA LYS A 110 -9.32 -33.10 -12.69
C LYS A 110 -10.28 -33.44 -11.56
N ASP A 111 -10.59 -32.46 -10.72
CA ASP A 111 -11.56 -32.62 -9.65
C ASP A 111 -12.97 -32.87 -10.22
N GLU A 112 -13.71 -33.78 -9.59
CA GLU A 112 -15.12 -34.04 -9.88
C GLU A 112 -15.96 -33.81 -8.62
N PRO A 113 -17.10 -33.08 -8.76
CA PRO A 113 -17.96 -32.83 -7.63
C PRO A 113 -18.67 -34.09 -7.18
N GLU A 114 -18.96 -34.14 -5.88
CA GLU A 114 -20.00 -35.06 -5.40
C GLU A 114 -21.34 -34.55 -5.89
N LEU A 115 -22.20 -35.46 -6.33
CA LEU A 115 -23.55 -35.12 -6.74
C LEU A 115 -24.53 -35.52 -5.64
N ASP A 116 -25.58 -34.74 -5.46
CA ASP A 116 -26.71 -35.15 -4.64
C ASP A 116 -27.59 -36.19 -5.37
N LYS A 117 -28.73 -36.53 -4.76
CA LYS A 117 -29.67 -37.52 -5.30
C LYS A 117 -30.28 -37.09 -6.64
N ASP A 118 -30.29 -35.80 -6.92
CA ASP A 118 -30.87 -35.20 -8.12
C ASP A 118 -29.80 -34.92 -9.20
N GLY A 119 -28.54 -35.31 -8.94
CA GLY A 119 -27.42 -35.13 -9.85
C GLY A 119 -26.80 -33.73 -9.81
N VAL A 120 -27.14 -32.91 -8.80
CA VAL A 120 -26.62 -31.55 -8.65
C VAL A 120 -25.31 -31.57 -7.84
N PRO A 121 -24.26 -30.86 -8.29
CA PRO A 121 -23.01 -30.74 -7.54
C PRO A 121 -23.17 -30.17 -6.13
N LEU A 122 -22.64 -30.88 -5.13
CA LEU A 122 -22.54 -30.39 -3.75
C LEU A 122 -21.51 -29.26 -3.68
N SER A 123 -21.98 -28.04 -3.39
CA SER A 123 -21.13 -26.85 -3.31
C SER A 123 -20.41 -26.68 -1.98
N ARG A 124 -20.81 -27.37 -0.90
CA ARG A 124 -20.15 -27.26 0.42
C ARG A 124 -18.98 -28.23 0.52
N ARG A 125 -17.74 -27.72 0.35
CA ARG A 125 -16.50 -28.51 0.46
C ARG A 125 -15.29 -27.63 0.73
N THR A 126 -14.51 -27.97 1.75
CA THR A 126 -13.21 -27.34 2.00
C THR A 126 -12.14 -27.97 1.12
N THR A 127 -11.80 -27.32 0.01
CA THR A 127 -10.77 -27.76 -0.93
C THR A 127 -9.36 -27.20 -0.60
N PRO A 128 -8.28 -27.71 -1.21
CA PRO A 128 -6.94 -27.12 -1.16
C PRO A 128 -6.89 -25.64 -1.54
N LEU A 129 -7.69 -25.15 -2.50
CA LEU A 129 -7.75 -23.72 -2.84
C LEU A 129 -8.10 -22.83 -1.62
N HIS A 130 -9.04 -23.26 -0.79
CA HIS A 130 -9.40 -22.54 0.42
C HIS A 130 -8.24 -22.52 1.45
N GLN A 131 -7.52 -23.63 1.55
CA GLN A 131 -6.35 -23.73 2.44
C GLN A 131 -5.19 -22.86 1.95
N ALA A 132 -4.92 -22.85 0.64
CA ALA A 132 -3.95 -21.95 0.02
C ALA A 132 -4.29 -20.49 0.34
N ALA A 133 -5.56 -20.12 0.21
CA ALA A 133 -6.03 -18.77 0.50
C ALA A 133 -5.86 -18.35 1.97
N ARG A 134 -6.18 -19.25 2.92
CA ARG A 134 -6.01 -18.99 4.36
C ARG A 134 -4.54 -18.81 4.74
N ARG A 135 -3.66 -19.58 4.12
CA ARG A 135 -2.21 -19.60 4.39
C ARG A 135 -1.43 -18.55 3.62
N ARG A 136 -2.09 -17.81 2.72
CA ARG A 136 -1.47 -16.86 1.79
C ARG A 136 -0.43 -17.51 0.86
N CYS A 137 -0.63 -18.78 0.50
CA CYS A 137 0.17 -19.50 -0.49
C CYS A 137 -0.27 -19.13 -1.92
N PHE A 138 -0.12 -17.87 -2.32
CA PHE A 138 -0.67 -17.35 -3.58
C PHE A 138 -0.04 -18.01 -4.83
N TYR A 139 1.23 -18.41 -4.76
CA TYR A 139 2.01 -18.97 -5.87
C TYR A 139 1.50 -20.34 -6.38
N VAL A 140 0.64 -21.03 -5.63
CA VAL A 140 0.00 -22.29 -6.05
C VAL A 140 -1.42 -22.14 -6.55
N VAL A 141 -2.06 -20.97 -6.37
CA VAL A 141 -3.50 -20.79 -6.61
C VAL A 141 -3.85 -21.05 -8.07
N ASP A 142 -3.12 -20.46 -9.02
CA ASP A 142 -3.35 -20.69 -10.46
C ASP A 142 -3.17 -22.16 -10.86
N ARG A 143 -2.18 -22.84 -10.27
CA ARG A 143 -1.94 -24.27 -10.52
C ARG A 143 -3.09 -25.11 -9.96
N LEU A 144 -3.56 -24.82 -8.75
CA LEU A 144 -4.72 -25.51 -8.18
C LEU A 144 -5.97 -25.32 -9.03
N PHE A 145 -6.19 -24.18 -9.66
CA PHE A 145 -7.30 -23.99 -10.62
C PHE A 145 -7.18 -24.83 -11.90
N LYS A 146 -6.00 -25.36 -12.24
CA LYS A 146 -5.87 -26.37 -13.30
C LYS A 146 -6.45 -27.73 -12.86
N ILE A 147 -6.46 -28.03 -11.57
CA ILE A 147 -7.07 -29.25 -10.99
C ILE A 147 -8.57 -29.03 -10.75
N TYR A 148 -8.93 -27.94 -10.08
CA TYR A 148 -10.31 -27.52 -9.81
C TYR A 148 -10.83 -26.63 -10.93
N ASN A 149 -10.96 -27.19 -12.13
CA ASN A 149 -11.33 -26.46 -13.35
C ASN A 149 -12.84 -26.51 -13.69
N ARG A 150 -13.68 -27.03 -12.79
CA ARG A 150 -15.14 -27.02 -12.89
C ARG A 150 -15.71 -25.73 -12.29
N TYR A 151 -15.75 -24.69 -13.12
CA TYR A 151 -16.21 -23.35 -12.70
C TYR A 151 -17.73 -23.21 -12.60
N ASP A 152 -18.49 -24.22 -13.05
CA ASP A 152 -19.92 -24.36 -12.78
C ASP A 152 -20.21 -24.73 -11.32
N VAL A 153 -19.18 -25.13 -10.56
CA VAL A 153 -19.25 -25.43 -9.13
C VAL A 153 -18.44 -24.40 -8.34
N ASN A 154 -19.13 -23.47 -7.67
CA ASN A 154 -18.50 -22.52 -6.78
C ASN A 154 -18.37 -23.09 -5.36
N TYR A 155 -17.40 -24.00 -5.17
CA TYR A 155 -17.20 -24.63 -3.87
C TYR A 155 -17.01 -23.60 -2.76
N THR A 156 -17.61 -23.87 -1.62
CA THR A 156 -17.68 -23.00 -0.45
C THR A 156 -17.23 -23.78 0.78
N ASP A 157 -16.30 -23.21 1.55
CA ASP A 157 -15.82 -23.80 2.79
C ASP A 157 -16.69 -23.42 4.02
N GLU A 158 -16.29 -23.92 5.19
CA GLU A 158 -16.98 -23.65 6.46
C GLU A 158 -17.00 -22.18 6.88
N SER A 159 -16.05 -21.37 6.41
CA SER A 159 -16.05 -19.92 6.63
C SER A 159 -16.90 -19.15 5.61
N GLY A 160 -17.49 -19.85 4.65
CA GLY A 160 -18.23 -19.25 3.55
C GLY A 160 -17.35 -18.75 2.41
N LEU A 161 -16.01 -18.84 2.51
CA LEU A 161 -15.12 -18.45 1.41
C LEU A 161 -15.36 -19.39 0.24
N THR A 162 -15.50 -18.84 -0.97
CA THR A 162 -15.75 -19.65 -2.17
C THR A 162 -14.58 -19.63 -3.15
N HIS A 163 -14.55 -20.55 -4.11
CA HIS A 163 -13.55 -20.54 -5.18
C HIS A 163 -13.52 -19.24 -5.96
N PHE A 164 -14.70 -18.67 -6.27
CA PHE A 164 -14.77 -17.36 -6.91
C PHE A 164 -14.13 -16.25 -6.06
N HIS A 165 -14.34 -16.24 -4.74
CA HIS A 165 -13.68 -15.30 -3.84
C HIS A 165 -12.16 -15.50 -3.83
N VAL A 166 -11.67 -16.75 -3.87
CA VAL A 166 -10.23 -17.04 -3.96
C VAL A 166 -9.66 -16.50 -5.27
N ALA A 167 -10.31 -16.76 -6.40
CA ALA A 167 -9.89 -16.25 -7.70
C ALA A 167 -9.82 -14.72 -7.73
N CYS A 168 -10.85 -14.04 -7.22
CA CYS A 168 -10.89 -12.56 -7.16
C CYS A 168 -9.83 -12.00 -6.21
N ARG A 169 -9.58 -12.67 -5.07
CA ARG A 169 -8.53 -12.26 -4.14
C ARG A 169 -7.16 -12.31 -4.79
N TYR A 170 -6.84 -13.35 -5.55
CA TYR A 170 -5.48 -13.55 -6.07
C TYR A 170 -5.26 -13.09 -7.50
N GLY A 171 -6.23 -12.41 -8.12
CA GLY A 171 -6.04 -11.87 -9.47
C GLY A 171 -6.06 -12.93 -10.57
N CYS A 172 -6.74 -14.06 -10.36
CA CYS A 172 -6.80 -15.14 -11.33
C CYS A 172 -7.78 -14.77 -12.48
N ASN A 173 -7.45 -13.75 -13.28
CA ASN A 173 -8.36 -13.07 -14.22
C ASN A 173 -9.08 -14.02 -15.18
N GLY A 174 -8.37 -15.03 -15.71
CA GLY A 174 -8.96 -16.05 -16.57
C GLY A 174 -10.00 -16.92 -15.86
N VAL A 175 -9.76 -17.26 -14.59
CA VAL A 175 -10.70 -18.03 -13.75
C VAL A 175 -11.90 -17.17 -13.36
N VAL A 176 -11.67 -15.92 -12.95
CA VAL A 176 -12.74 -14.96 -12.64
C VAL A 176 -13.67 -14.79 -13.83
N ARG A 177 -13.11 -14.58 -15.03
CA ARG A 177 -13.87 -14.49 -16.28
C ARG A 177 -14.73 -15.73 -16.53
N LYS A 178 -14.18 -16.93 -16.34
CA LYS A 178 -14.92 -18.18 -16.53
C LYS A 178 -16.09 -18.34 -15.57
N PHE A 179 -15.93 -18.00 -14.29
CA PHE A 179 -17.04 -18.00 -13.35
C PHE A 179 -18.15 -17.02 -13.78
N LEU A 180 -17.77 -15.79 -14.18
CA LEU A 180 -18.73 -14.77 -14.62
C LEU A 180 -19.47 -15.18 -15.91
N GLU A 181 -18.76 -15.76 -16.90
CA GLU A 181 -19.34 -16.31 -18.13
C GLU A 181 -20.37 -17.42 -17.86
N LEU A 182 -20.19 -18.17 -16.76
CA LEU A 182 -21.12 -19.22 -16.31
C LEU A 182 -22.24 -18.69 -15.41
N GLY A 183 -22.41 -17.37 -15.29
CA GLY A 183 -23.50 -16.73 -14.56
C GLY A 183 -23.26 -16.55 -13.06
N GLN A 184 -22.03 -16.74 -12.57
CA GLN A 184 -21.69 -16.40 -11.20
C GLN A 184 -21.93 -14.91 -10.96
N THR A 185 -22.73 -14.57 -9.94
CA THR A 185 -23.00 -13.16 -9.60
C THR A 185 -21.74 -12.50 -9.05
N PRO A 186 -21.32 -11.31 -9.54
CA PRO A 186 -20.13 -10.61 -9.04
C PRO A 186 -20.32 -10.04 -7.62
N ASN A 187 -21.57 -9.91 -7.16
CA ASN A 187 -21.95 -9.40 -5.84
C ASN A 187 -22.18 -10.51 -4.82
N CYS A 188 -21.68 -11.72 -5.06
CA CYS A 188 -21.94 -12.82 -4.14
C CYS A 188 -21.37 -12.50 -2.75
N LEU A 189 -22.24 -12.57 -1.75
CA LEU A 189 -21.83 -12.49 -0.36
C LEU A 189 -21.58 -13.91 0.13
N ALA A 190 -20.41 -14.10 0.70
CA ALA A 190 -20.13 -15.26 1.53
C ALA A 190 -20.72 -15.06 2.94
N ARG A 191 -20.45 -15.97 3.90
CA ARG A 191 -20.83 -15.74 5.32
C ARG A 191 -20.29 -14.39 5.77
N GLU A 192 -20.93 -13.78 6.78
CA GLU A 192 -20.67 -12.41 7.28
C GLU A 192 -19.19 -12.03 7.47
N SER A 193 -18.29 -13.00 7.64
CA SER A 193 -16.85 -12.76 7.78
C SER A 193 -16.07 -12.48 6.49
N VAL A 194 -16.63 -12.78 5.32
CA VAL A 194 -15.93 -12.73 4.02
C VAL A 194 -16.37 -11.51 3.23
N ASP A 195 -15.39 -10.78 2.70
CA ASP A 195 -15.63 -9.58 1.92
C ASP A 195 -16.16 -9.89 0.52
N PRO A 196 -16.94 -8.97 -0.07
CA PRO A 196 -17.41 -9.12 -1.45
C PRO A 196 -16.25 -9.24 -2.45
N PRO A 197 -16.46 -9.91 -3.61
CA PRO A 197 -15.42 -10.13 -4.62
C PRO A 197 -14.69 -8.86 -5.06
N LEU A 198 -15.43 -7.76 -5.26
CA LEU A 198 -14.85 -6.48 -5.67
C LEU A 198 -13.87 -5.94 -4.62
N HIS A 199 -14.21 -6.00 -3.32
CA HIS A 199 -13.34 -5.58 -2.22
C HIS A 199 -12.06 -6.43 -2.16
N LEU A 200 -12.16 -7.73 -2.44
CA LEU A 200 -11.01 -8.63 -2.46
C LEU A 200 -10.03 -8.27 -3.57
N ALA A 201 -10.53 -7.93 -4.76
CA ALA A 201 -9.71 -7.46 -5.88
C ALA A 201 -8.98 -6.15 -5.55
N MET A 202 -9.69 -5.19 -4.94
CA MET A 202 -9.10 -3.88 -4.56
C MET A 202 -7.98 -4.00 -3.54
N ARG A 203 -8.12 -4.89 -2.54
CA ARG A 203 -7.10 -5.07 -1.50
C ARG A 203 -5.74 -5.48 -2.07
N ASN A 204 -5.74 -6.24 -3.15
CA ASN A 204 -4.51 -6.69 -3.81
C ASN A 204 -4.12 -5.81 -5.01
N PHE A 205 -4.85 -4.71 -5.24
CA PHE A 205 -4.64 -3.76 -6.32
C PHE A 205 -4.70 -4.42 -7.72
N ASP A 206 -5.55 -5.44 -7.87
CA ASP A 206 -5.73 -6.11 -9.16
C ASP A 206 -6.71 -5.33 -10.03
N LYS A 207 -6.14 -4.50 -10.92
CA LYS A 207 -6.88 -3.63 -11.83
C LYS A 207 -7.73 -4.41 -12.84
N GLU A 208 -7.23 -5.55 -13.32
CA GLU A 208 -7.93 -6.34 -14.33
C GLU A 208 -9.13 -7.08 -13.71
N THR A 209 -8.96 -7.74 -12.55
CA THR A 209 -10.06 -8.36 -11.82
C THR A 209 -11.11 -7.32 -11.43
N MET A 210 -10.69 -6.14 -10.93
CA MET A 210 -11.62 -5.03 -10.65
C MET A 210 -12.47 -4.70 -11.88
N GLU A 211 -11.82 -4.44 -13.02
CA GLU A 211 -12.51 -4.01 -14.23
C GLU A 211 -13.45 -5.10 -14.75
N LEU A 212 -13.02 -6.37 -14.70
CA LEU A 212 -13.86 -7.52 -15.05
C LEU A 212 -15.12 -7.61 -14.18
N LEU A 213 -14.97 -7.43 -12.86
CA LEU A 213 -16.09 -7.48 -11.93
C LEU A 213 -17.08 -6.34 -12.17
N LEU A 214 -16.60 -5.09 -12.30
CA LEU A 214 -17.45 -3.92 -12.56
C LEU A 214 -18.20 -4.03 -13.89
N ARG A 215 -17.50 -4.41 -14.97
CA ARG A 215 -18.13 -4.64 -16.29
C ARG A 215 -19.15 -5.79 -16.28
N SER A 216 -19.07 -6.68 -15.30
CA SER A 216 -20.02 -7.80 -15.13
C SER A 216 -21.15 -7.47 -14.16
N GLY A 217 -21.29 -6.22 -13.71
CA GLY A 217 -22.37 -5.75 -12.85
C GLY A 217 -22.07 -5.82 -11.34
N ALA A 218 -20.79 -5.80 -10.95
CA ALA A 218 -20.45 -5.61 -9.53
C ALA A 218 -20.99 -4.26 -9.04
N ASP A 219 -21.58 -4.23 -7.85
CA ASP A 219 -22.06 -3.01 -7.23
C ASP A 219 -20.89 -2.24 -6.61
N ALA A 220 -20.60 -1.08 -7.20
CA ALA A 220 -19.55 -0.17 -6.78
C ALA A 220 -19.75 0.44 -5.38
N ASN A 221 -20.93 0.28 -4.79
CA ASN A 221 -21.30 0.81 -3.49
C ASN A 221 -21.57 -0.28 -2.44
N LEU A 222 -21.44 -1.56 -2.81
CA LEU A 222 -21.69 -2.67 -1.90
C LEU A 222 -20.81 -2.55 -0.66
N ILE A 223 -21.41 -2.63 0.53
CA ILE A 223 -20.65 -2.55 1.78
C ILE A 223 -20.23 -3.93 2.27
N ASN A 224 -19.03 -4.02 2.82
CA ASN A 224 -18.61 -5.21 3.57
C ASN A 224 -19.13 -5.15 5.01
N LYS A 225 -18.78 -6.16 5.83
CA LYS A 225 -19.18 -6.24 7.24
C LYS A 225 -18.72 -5.07 8.11
N ASP A 226 -17.71 -4.31 7.70
CA ASP A 226 -17.19 -3.15 8.42
C ASP A 226 -17.87 -1.84 7.96
N GLY A 227 -18.85 -1.93 7.05
CA GLY A 227 -19.51 -0.79 6.41
C GLY A 227 -18.65 -0.15 5.31
N LEU A 228 -17.57 -0.80 4.87
CA LEU A 228 -16.65 -0.24 3.88
C LEU A 228 -17.17 -0.50 2.46
N THR A 229 -17.33 0.56 1.67
CA THR A 229 -17.51 0.46 0.21
C THR A 229 -16.18 0.11 -0.48
N PRO A 230 -16.17 -0.31 -1.76
CA PRO A 230 -14.93 -0.50 -2.52
C PRO A 230 -14.01 0.72 -2.48
N LEU A 231 -14.58 1.93 -2.54
CA LEU A 231 -13.81 3.19 -2.46
C LEU A 231 -13.10 3.35 -1.10
N HIS A 232 -13.74 2.95 0.01
CA HIS A 232 -13.06 2.90 1.30
C HIS A 232 -11.87 1.93 1.29
N ILE A 233 -11.99 0.77 0.62
CA ILE A 233 -10.90 -0.20 0.53
C ILE A 233 -9.69 0.40 -0.18
N ILE A 234 -9.92 1.10 -1.29
CA ILE A 234 -8.89 1.82 -2.04
C ILE A 234 -8.20 2.84 -1.11
N CYS A 235 -8.98 3.66 -0.40
CA CYS A 235 -8.45 4.73 0.45
C CYS A 235 -7.85 4.25 1.80
N LYS A 236 -8.10 2.99 2.19
CA LYS A 236 -7.59 2.41 3.45
C LYS A 236 -6.27 1.65 3.28
N SER A 237 -5.95 1.22 2.05
CA SER A 237 -4.81 0.38 1.75
C SER A 237 -3.54 1.21 1.57
N VAL A 238 -2.63 1.14 2.53
CA VAL A 238 -1.35 1.90 2.53
C VAL A 238 -0.17 1.12 1.96
N GLU A 239 -0.39 -0.15 1.60
CA GLU A 239 0.72 -1.07 1.29
C GLU A 239 1.30 -0.87 -0.12
N ARG A 240 0.64 -0.09 -0.99
CA ARG A 240 1.13 0.20 -2.35
C ARG A 240 0.82 1.63 -2.79
N TYR A 241 1.84 2.32 -3.31
CA TYR A 241 1.78 3.68 -3.86
C TYR A 241 1.11 3.76 -5.24
N ASP A 242 0.31 2.77 -5.66
CA ASP A 242 -0.38 2.82 -6.95
C ASP A 242 -1.63 3.70 -6.84
N ASP A 243 -1.41 4.99 -7.07
CA ASP A 243 -2.37 6.08 -7.08
C ASP A 243 -3.46 5.95 -8.17
N LYS A 244 -3.23 5.12 -9.20
CA LYS A 244 -4.14 5.05 -10.36
C LYS A 244 -5.38 4.20 -10.12
N LEU A 245 -5.46 3.44 -9.04
CA LEU A 245 -6.60 2.55 -8.80
C LEU A 245 -7.90 3.34 -8.57
N ALA A 246 -7.85 4.44 -7.79
CA ALA A 246 -9.02 5.30 -7.57
C ALA A 246 -9.52 5.89 -8.89
N LYS A 247 -8.60 6.43 -9.71
CA LYS A 247 -8.93 7.00 -11.01
C LYS A 247 -9.57 5.97 -11.94
N LEU A 248 -8.94 4.80 -12.08
CA LEU A 248 -9.48 3.72 -12.91
C LEU A 248 -10.84 3.23 -12.40
N PHE A 249 -11.06 3.18 -11.08
CA PHE A 249 -12.34 2.82 -10.50
C PHE A 249 -13.46 3.77 -10.96
N PHE A 250 -13.23 5.10 -10.92
CA PHE A 250 -14.21 6.06 -11.46
C PHE A 250 -14.40 5.92 -12.97
N GLU A 251 -13.31 5.83 -13.75
CA GLU A 251 -13.37 5.69 -15.21
C GLU A 251 -14.16 4.44 -15.66
N VAL A 252 -14.02 3.32 -14.94
CA VAL A 252 -14.77 2.11 -15.26
C VAL A 252 -16.25 2.27 -14.88
N ASN A 253 -16.54 2.84 -13.72
CA ASN A 253 -17.93 3.08 -13.27
C ASN A 253 -18.69 4.04 -14.20
N GLU A 254 -18.03 5.08 -14.71
CA GLU A 254 -18.60 5.96 -15.73
C GLU A 254 -18.96 5.19 -17.01
N LYS A 255 -18.07 4.30 -17.48
CA LYS A 255 -18.31 3.47 -18.67
C LYS A 255 -19.45 2.46 -18.50
N VAL A 256 -19.72 2.01 -17.27
CA VAL A 256 -20.81 1.06 -16.97
C VAL A 256 -22.05 1.74 -16.41
N ASP A 257 -22.12 3.08 -16.46
CA ASP A 257 -23.24 3.91 -15.98
C ASP A 257 -23.63 3.61 -14.52
N GLN A 258 -22.62 3.45 -13.64
CA GLN A 258 -22.80 3.26 -12.21
C GLN A 258 -22.39 4.52 -11.44
N THR A 259 -23.30 5.05 -10.63
CA THR A 259 -22.99 6.16 -9.72
C THR A 259 -22.21 5.68 -8.49
N VAL A 260 -21.06 6.28 -8.23
CA VAL A 260 -20.22 5.98 -7.05
C VAL A 260 -20.57 6.92 -5.89
N GLN A 261 -20.89 6.35 -4.72
CA GLN A 261 -21.20 7.10 -3.51
C GLN A 261 -19.93 7.54 -2.77
N VAL A 262 -19.45 8.75 -3.09
CA VAL A 262 -18.22 9.32 -2.52
C VAL A 262 -18.35 9.75 -1.04
N HIS A 263 -19.58 9.97 -0.57
CA HIS A 263 -19.88 10.40 0.81
C HIS A 263 -20.35 9.26 1.72
N ALA A 264 -20.33 8.01 1.25
CA ALA A 264 -20.70 6.86 2.08
C ALA A 264 -19.88 6.84 3.37
N ARG A 265 -20.51 6.48 4.50
CA ARG A 265 -19.85 6.40 5.81
C ARG A 265 -19.75 4.95 6.28
N ASP A 266 -18.55 4.57 6.71
CA ASP A 266 -18.31 3.27 7.33
C ASP A 266 -18.87 3.20 8.76
N LYS A 267 -18.67 2.06 9.45
CA LYS A 267 -19.11 1.88 10.84
C LYS A 267 -18.40 2.80 11.85
N LEU A 268 -17.28 3.43 11.48
CA LEU A 268 -16.59 4.44 12.28
C LEU A 268 -17.08 5.86 11.94
N GLY A 269 -18.05 5.99 11.04
CA GLY A 269 -18.57 7.27 10.57
C GLY A 269 -17.63 8.00 9.61
N ARG A 270 -16.62 7.32 9.05
CA ARG A 270 -15.64 7.91 8.13
C ARG A 270 -16.03 7.72 6.69
N THR A 271 -15.74 8.72 5.88
CA THR A 271 -15.85 8.69 4.41
C THR A 271 -14.56 8.16 3.77
N PRO A 272 -14.59 7.74 2.49
CA PRO A 272 -13.39 7.39 1.74
C PRO A 272 -12.37 8.54 1.70
N LEU A 273 -12.83 9.79 1.52
CA LEU A 273 -11.96 10.97 1.52
C LEU A 273 -11.22 11.12 2.85
N GLN A 274 -11.89 10.90 3.98
CA GLN A 274 -11.23 10.94 5.30
C GLN A 274 -10.20 9.82 5.46
N TRP A 275 -10.44 8.63 4.93
CA TRP A 275 -9.44 7.56 4.90
C TRP A 275 -8.24 7.92 4.02
N ALA A 276 -8.47 8.50 2.83
CA ALA A 276 -7.41 8.92 1.92
C ALA A 276 -6.53 10.00 2.54
N VAL A 277 -7.15 10.99 3.20
CA VAL A 277 -6.44 12.04 3.96
C VAL A 277 -5.64 11.42 5.10
N ALA A 278 -6.25 10.59 5.95
CA ALA A 278 -5.58 9.96 7.10
C ALA A 278 -4.36 9.12 6.68
N ASN A 279 -4.44 8.48 5.51
CA ASN A 279 -3.38 7.63 4.96
C ASN A 279 -2.43 8.36 4.00
N LEU A 280 -2.54 9.69 3.89
CA LEU A 280 -1.66 10.51 3.05
C LEU A 280 -1.65 10.14 1.56
N MET A 281 -2.80 9.72 1.03
CA MET A 281 -2.96 9.32 -0.38
C MET A 281 -3.34 10.54 -1.24
N SER A 282 -2.38 11.43 -1.53
CA SER A 282 -2.63 12.71 -2.22
C SER A 282 -3.39 12.57 -3.54
N ASP A 283 -3.03 11.60 -4.38
CA ASP A 283 -3.64 11.44 -5.70
C ASP A 283 -5.06 10.84 -5.62
N ALA A 284 -5.30 9.98 -4.62
CA ALA A 284 -6.65 9.51 -4.32
C ALA A 284 -7.52 10.65 -3.77
N VAL A 285 -6.95 11.53 -2.95
CA VAL A 285 -7.62 12.76 -2.50
C VAL A 285 -8.00 13.62 -3.70
N ASP A 286 -7.06 13.90 -4.62
CA ASP A 286 -7.34 14.69 -5.82
C ASP A 286 -8.47 14.07 -6.66
N THR A 287 -8.38 12.76 -6.93
CA THR A 287 -9.41 12.01 -7.67
C THR A 287 -10.79 12.09 -6.99
N LEU A 288 -10.85 11.97 -5.67
CA LEU A 288 -12.10 12.07 -4.92
C LEU A 288 -12.65 13.49 -4.95
N LEU A 289 -11.80 14.51 -4.81
CA LEU A 289 -12.22 15.91 -4.83
C LEU A 289 -12.76 16.32 -6.20
N ASP A 290 -12.35 15.69 -7.29
CA ASP A 290 -12.96 15.89 -8.62
C ASP A 290 -14.44 15.45 -8.66
N HIS A 291 -14.84 14.51 -7.80
CA HIS A 291 -16.18 13.93 -7.74
C HIS A 291 -17.00 14.37 -6.52
N VAL A 292 -16.45 15.27 -5.68
CA VAL A 292 -17.13 15.84 -4.52
C VAL A 292 -17.58 17.26 -4.86
N ASP A 293 -18.86 17.59 -4.66
CA ASP A 293 -19.37 18.93 -4.97
C ASP A 293 -19.00 19.97 -3.90
N ASP A 294 -19.15 19.61 -2.61
CA ASP A 294 -18.78 20.45 -1.48
C ASP A 294 -18.17 19.66 -0.30
N LEU A 295 -17.47 20.39 0.58
CA LEU A 295 -16.76 19.84 1.74
C LEU A 295 -17.41 20.25 3.08
N SER A 296 -18.70 20.60 3.09
CA SER A 296 -19.39 21.06 4.30
C SER A 296 -19.43 19.99 5.41
N ASP A 297 -19.62 18.72 5.03
CA ASP A 297 -19.65 17.58 5.93
C ASP A 297 -18.26 16.95 6.20
N PHE A 298 -17.20 17.49 5.58
CA PHE A 298 -15.85 16.95 5.73
C PHE A 298 -15.25 17.36 7.08
N VAL A 299 -14.80 16.35 7.84
CA VAL A 299 -14.06 16.55 9.09
C VAL A 299 -12.64 16.04 8.91
N PHE A 300 -11.66 16.90 9.19
CA PHE A 300 -10.24 16.53 9.08
C PHE A 300 -9.89 15.36 10.03
N PRO A 301 -9.23 14.29 9.55
CA PRO A 301 -8.85 13.15 10.38
C PRO A 301 -7.86 13.51 11.49
N LYS A 302 -8.04 12.95 12.69
CA LYS A 302 -7.19 13.18 13.87
C LYS A 302 -6.02 12.22 14.02
N ASP A 303 -5.93 11.25 13.13
CA ASP A 303 -5.02 10.11 13.12
C ASP A 303 -4.25 10.05 11.80
N LEU A 304 -3.78 11.22 11.36
CA LEU A 304 -2.97 11.36 10.16
C LEU A 304 -1.67 10.56 10.29
N ALA A 305 -1.33 9.82 9.24
CA ALA A 305 -0.11 9.04 9.11
C ALA A 305 0.11 7.95 10.18
N MET A 306 -0.93 7.49 10.90
CA MET A 306 -0.77 6.49 11.98
C MET A 306 -0.16 5.15 11.56
N LYS A 307 -0.16 4.82 10.26
CA LYS A 307 0.42 3.58 9.72
C LYS A 307 1.88 3.70 9.27
N TYR A 308 2.46 4.90 9.25
CA TYR A 308 3.85 5.11 8.87
C TYR A 308 4.76 4.68 10.02
N THR A 309 5.58 3.65 9.80
CA THR A 309 6.55 3.16 10.80
C THR A 309 7.69 4.16 11.00
N LEU A 310 8.49 4.02 12.06
CA LEU A 310 9.67 4.87 12.34
C LEU A 310 10.73 4.89 11.21
N ASP A 311 10.66 3.96 10.24
CA ASP A 311 11.53 3.93 9.05
C ASP A 311 11.05 4.84 7.91
N CYS A 312 9.90 5.50 8.06
CA CYS A 312 9.40 6.45 7.07
C CYS A 312 10.21 7.77 7.10
N THR A 313 10.71 8.17 5.94
CA THR A 313 11.47 9.41 5.78
C THR A 313 10.52 10.62 5.87
N LEU A 314 10.97 11.72 6.49
CA LEU A 314 10.22 12.99 6.69
C LEU A 314 9.40 13.42 5.45
N GLN A 315 9.96 13.24 4.26
CA GLN A 315 9.32 13.53 2.98
C GLN A 315 8.02 12.77 2.72
N MET A 316 7.93 11.49 3.11
CA MET A 316 6.75 10.65 2.89
C MET A 316 5.54 11.14 3.70
N VAL A 317 5.78 12.01 4.68
CA VAL A 317 4.75 12.65 5.49
C VAL A 317 4.52 14.08 5.02
N VAL A 318 5.59 14.88 4.90
CA VAL A 318 5.49 16.30 4.59
C VAL A 318 4.85 16.57 3.23
N PHE A 319 5.38 15.99 2.15
CA PHE A 319 4.89 16.34 0.80
C PHE A 319 3.45 15.91 0.55
N PRO A 320 3.04 14.66 0.86
CA PRO A 320 1.65 14.27 0.72
C PRO A 320 0.71 15.12 1.58
N THR A 321 1.10 15.43 2.82
CA THR A 321 0.28 16.28 3.70
C THR A 321 0.10 17.68 3.10
N MET A 322 1.17 18.30 2.62
CA MET A 322 1.10 19.62 2.01
C MET A 322 0.30 19.61 0.70
N SER A 323 0.36 18.51 -0.06
CA SER A 323 -0.48 18.30 -1.25
C SER A 323 -1.94 18.26 -0.88
N ILE A 324 -2.29 17.44 0.10
CA ILE A 324 -3.66 17.28 0.57
C ILE A 324 -4.22 18.60 1.09
N VAL A 325 -3.47 19.34 1.91
CA VAL A 325 -3.91 20.66 2.40
C VAL A 325 -4.16 21.63 1.24
N LYS A 326 -3.27 21.66 0.23
CA LYS A 326 -3.43 22.49 -0.97
C LYS A 326 -4.69 22.11 -1.76
N SER A 327 -4.92 20.81 -1.98
CA SER A 327 -6.08 20.30 -2.72
C SER A 327 -7.40 20.56 -2.00
N LEU A 328 -7.46 20.32 -0.69
CA LEU A 328 -8.61 20.65 0.14
C LEU A 328 -8.91 22.16 0.11
N SER A 329 -7.89 23.01 0.21
CA SER A 329 -8.03 24.47 0.14
C SER A 329 -8.56 24.94 -1.22
N ARG A 330 -8.05 24.36 -2.32
CA ARG A 330 -8.56 24.64 -3.68
C ARG A 330 -10.04 24.28 -3.82
N LYS A 331 -10.52 23.26 -3.11
CA LYS A 331 -11.93 22.85 -3.05
C LYS A 331 -12.74 23.62 -1.99
N GLY A 332 -12.17 24.66 -1.38
CA GLY A 332 -12.86 25.55 -0.45
C GLY A 332 -12.83 25.13 1.02
N TYR A 333 -12.11 24.08 1.40
CA TYR A 333 -11.95 23.71 2.81
C TYR A 333 -10.95 24.62 3.52
N SER A 334 -11.37 25.24 4.63
CA SER A 334 -10.50 26.04 5.48
C SER A 334 -10.03 25.24 6.69
N LEU A 335 -8.72 25.03 6.78
CA LEU A 335 -8.11 24.33 7.91
C LEU A 335 -8.30 25.15 9.20
N ASN A 336 -8.81 24.52 10.26
CA ASN A 336 -8.92 25.17 11.55
C ASN A 336 -7.59 25.13 12.33
N GLN A 337 -7.50 25.89 13.43
CA GLN A 337 -6.28 25.98 14.22
C GLN A 337 -5.84 24.64 14.83
N ASN A 338 -6.79 23.81 15.27
CA ASN A 338 -6.47 22.53 15.90
C ASN A 338 -5.87 21.55 14.89
N ASP A 339 -6.44 21.46 13.70
CA ASP A 339 -5.95 20.62 12.62
C ASP A 339 -4.56 21.08 12.16
N ALA A 340 -4.36 22.40 12.03
CA ALA A 340 -3.07 22.96 11.67
C ALA A 340 -1.99 22.62 12.70
N LEU A 341 -2.27 22.80 14.00
CA LEU A 341 -1.35 22.44 15.07
C LEU A 341 -1.06 20.93 15.10
N MET A 342 -2.04 20.10 14.78
CA MET A 342 -1.84 18.65 14.67
C MET A 342 -0.85 18.31 13.55
N ILE A 343 -1.02 18.89 12.35
CA ILE A 343 -0.09 18.72 11.22
C ILE A 343 1.34 19.15 11.63
N MET A 344 1.47 20.31 12.28
CA MET A 344 2.77 20.82 12.73
C MET A 344 3.43 19.89 13.76
N LYS A 345 2.66 19.33 14.70
CA LYS A 345 3.17 18.36 15.68
C LYS A 345 3.67 17.09 14.98
N ILE A 346 2.93 16.60 13.99
CA ILE A 346 3.34 15.46 13.18
C ILE A 346 4.67 15.75 12.49
N PHE A 347 4.80 16.90 11.80
CA PHE A 347 6.05 17.27 11.16
C PHE A 347 7.23 17.33 12.15
N GLY A 348 6.99 17.87 13.36
CA GLY A 348 7.97 17.87 14.43
C GLY A 348 8.41 16.45 14.83
N ASN A 349 7.45 15.52 15.01
CA ASN A 349 7.72 14.13 15.36
C ASN A 349 8.52 13.35 14.30
N TYR A 350 8.42 13.75 13.02
CA TYR A 350 9.20 13.16 11.92
C TYR A 350 10.54 13.88 11.67
N GLY A 351 10.95 14.78 12.57
CA GLY A 351 12.27 15.40 12.57
C GLY A 351 12.41 16.67 11.73
N LEU A 352 11.30 17.34 11.37
CA LEU A 352 11.35 18.64 10.68
C LEU A 352 12.13 19.69 11.49
N ILE A 353 12.02 19.65 12.82
CA ILE A 353 12.61 20.63 13.75
C ILE A 353 13.89 20.16 14.44
N ASP A 354 14.35 18.95 14.15
CA ASP A 354 15.55 18.37 14.76
C ASP A 354 16.79 19.15 14.35
N ASP A 355 17.79 19.21 15.23
CA ASP A 355 19.08 19.80 14.90
C ASP A 355 19.88 18.78 14.08
N SER A 356 19.95 18.99 12.75
CA SER A 356 20.63 18.10 11.81
C SER A 356 21.55 18.89 10.87
N VAL A 357 22.48 18.17 10.21
CA VAL A 357 23.48 18.74 9.30
C VAL A 357 22.87 19.70 8.29
N GLU A 358 23.44 20.89 8.19
CA GLU A 358 23.01 21.91 7.24
C GLU A 358 23.33 21.47 5.81
N VAL A 359 22.40 21.66 4.87
CA VAL A 359 22.60 21.28 3.46
C VAL A 359 23.86 21.93 2.85
N VAL A 360 24.23 23.13 3.33
CA VAL A 360 25.44 23.84 2.94
C VAL A 360 26.70 23.09 3.39
N GLU A 361 26.69 22.53 4.59
CA GLU A 361 27.80 21.72 5.11
C GLU A 361 27.91 20.40 4.33
N CYS A 362 26.80 19.75 4.01
CA CYS A 362 26.80 18.57 3.14
C CYS A 362 27.38 18.88 1.75
N LEU A 363 27.01 20.00 1.13
CA LEU A 363 27.57 20.43 -0.15
C LEU A 363 29.08 20.71 -0.11
N ARG A 364 29.61 21.12 1.05
CA ARG A 364 31.06 21.32 1.25
C ARG A 364 31.80 19.99 1.43
N ASN A 365 31.23 19.10 2.23
CA ASN A 365 31.87 17.84 2.63
C ASN A 365 31.76 16.75 1.54
N ASP A 366 30.64 16.73 0.80
CA ASP A 366 30.38 15.75 -0.25
C ASP A 366 30.57 16.34 -1.65
N LYS A 367 31.80 16.19 -2.17
CA LYS A 367 32.17 16.65 -3.51
C LYS A 367 31.40 15.94 -4.63
N LYS A 368 30.89 14.71 -4.40
CA LYS A 368 30.14 13.96 -5.40
C LYS A 368 28.73 14.53 -5.52
N PHE A 369 28.07 14.72 -4.38
CA PHE A 369 26.76 15.37 -4.30
C PHE A 369 26.80 16.79 -4.86
N ALA A 370 27.81 17.60 -4.51
CA ALA A 370 27.96 18.95 -5.05
C ALA A 370 28.10 18.99 -6.58
N ARG A 371 28.87 18.06 -7.18
CA ARG A 371 29.00 17.97 -8.65
C ARG A 371 27.69 17.55 -9.32
N MET A 372 26.95 16.62 -8.71
CA MET A 372 25.63 16.22 -9.19
C MET A 372 24.66 17.41 -9.14
N ALA A 373 24.59 18.11 -8.01
CA ALA A 373 23.73 19.28 -7.83
C ALA A 373 24.03 20.41 -8.81
N LYS A 374 25.29 20.59 -9.24
CA LYS A 374 25.64 21.57 -10.27
C LYS A 374 25.17 21.21 -11.68
N LYS A 375 24.93 19.92 -11.95
CA LYS A 375 24.47 19.43 -13.26
C LYS A 375 22.95 19.40 -13.36
N GLN A 376 22.27 19.21 -12.24
CA GLN A 376 20.81 19.16 -12.19
C GLN A 376 20.26 20.60 -12.18
N LEU A 377 19.34 20.89 -13.10
CA LEU A 377 18.64 22.16 -13.16
C LEU A 377 17.36 22.09 -12.33
N VAL A 378 17.08 23.13 -11.55
CA VAL A 378 15.80 23.33 -10.84
C VAL A 378 14.89 24.23 -11.67
N THR A 379 15.46 25.20 -12.37
CA THR A 379 14.77 26.02 -13.38
C THR A 379 15.65 26.09 -14.63
N SER A 380 15.13 26.67 -15.71
CA SER A 380 15.88 26.85 -16.97
C SER A 380 17.21 27.59 -16.79
N SER A 381 17.43 28.31 -15.69
CA SER A 381 18.63 29.10 -15.42
C SER A 381 19.30 28.87 -14.06
N MET A 382 18.81 27.94 -13.23
CA MET A 382 19.32 27.73 -11.87
C MET A 382 19.65 26.26 -11.63
N SER A 383 20.88 25.99 -11.17
CA SER A 383 21.27 24.65 -10.75
C SER A 383 20.71 24.30 -9.37
N LEU A 384 20.60 23.00 -9.06
CA LEU A 384 20.26 22.53 -7.72
C LEU A 384 21.26 23.06 -6.68
N TYR A 385 22.53 23.14 -7.06
CA TYR A 385 23.57 23.69 -6.19
C TYR A 385 23.26 25.15 -5.80
N ASP A 386 22.92 25.99 -6.76
CA ASP A 386 22.61 27.40 -6.50
C ASP A 386 21.32 27.55 -5.70
N PHE A 387 20.32 26.70 -5.98
CA PHE A 387 19.05 26.66 -5.25
C PHE A 387 19.24 26.28 -3.78
N LEU A 388 20.12 25.31 -3.48
CA LEU A 388 20.40 24.85 -2.13
C LEU A 388 21.16 25.86 -1.26
N LEU A 389 21.78 26.85 -1.89
CA LEU A 389 22.44 27.96 -1.18
C LEU A 389 21.49 29.13 -0.90
N LEU A 390 20.25 29.08 -1.40
CA LEU A 390 19.27 30.12 -1.13
C LEU A 390 18.76 30.06 0.31
N PRO A 391 18.47 31.21 0.94
CA PRO A 391 17.63 31.24 2.13
C PRO A 391 16.25 30.64 1.82
N THR A 392 15.69 29.87 2.75
CA THR A 392 14.38 29.19 2.58
C THR A 392 13.26 30.15 2.16
N VAL A 393 13.28 31.41 2.64
CA VAL A 393 12.35 32.48 2.25
C VAL A 393 12.35 32.76 0.75
N LYS A 394 13.53 32.68 0.09
CA LYS A 394 13.66 32.88 -1.35
C LYS A 394 13.36 31.58 -2.10
N ALA A 395 13.82 30.46 -1.58
CA ALA A 395 13.60 29.14 -2.15
C ALA A 395 12.10 28.78 -2.24
N GLU A 396 11.31 29.17 -1.22
CA GLU A 396 9.86 28.97 -1.15
C GLU A 396 9.12 29.59 -2.34
N LYS A 397 9.64 30.67 -2.91
CA LYS A 397 9.05 31.35 -4.08
C LYS A 397 9.42 30.70 -5.41
N ILE A 398 10.41 29.83 -5.41
CA ILE A 398 11.00 29.21 -6.61
C ILE A 398 10.58 27.75 -6.72
N PHE A 399 10.55 27.03 -5.59
CA PHE A 399 10.28 25.60 -5.54
C PHE A 399 8.86 25.35 -5.04
N THR A 400 8.04 24.82 -5.92
CA THR A 400 6.66 24.45 -5.61
C THR A 400 6.57 22.99 -5.19
N LEU A 401 5.42 22.64 -4.62
CA LEU A 401 5.11 21.24 -4.31
C LEU A 401 5.05 20.35 -5.57
N GLU A 402 4.71 20.91 -6.73
CA GLU A 402 4.63 20.18 -7.99
C GLU A 402 6.03 19.80 -8.50
N ASP A 403 7.02 20.67 -8.28
CA ASP A 403 8.43 20.41 -8.63
C ASP A 403 9.02 19.24 -7.82
N TYR A 404 8.55 18.99 -6.60
CA TYR A 404 9.04 17.90 -5.74
C TYR A 404 8.90 16.50 -6.37
N LYS A 405 7.75 16.21 -6.99
CA LYS A 405 7.46 14.90 -7.57
C LYS A 405 8.47 14.55 -8.67
N GLU A 406 8.80 15.53 -9.51
CA GLU A 406 9.80 15.40 -10.58
C GLU A 406 11.23 15.35 -10.02
N PHE A 407 11.50 16.12 -8.96
CA PHE A 407 12.84 16.26 -8.42
C PHE A 407 13.33 15.03 -7.66
N THR A 408 12.46 14.36 -6.91
CA THR A 408 12.86 13.26 -6.01
C THR A 408 12.95 11.90 -6.67
N SER A 409 12.26 11.66 -7.78
CA SER A 409 12.47 10.45 -8.59
C SER A 409 13.93 10.34 -9.05
N GLY A 410 14.58 11.47 -9.34
CA GLY A 410 15.97 11.52 -9.82
C GLY A 410 17.06 11.27 -8.76
N ILE A 411 16.75 11.37 -7.47
CA ILE A 411 17.74 11.32 -6.37
C ILE A 411 17.43 10.25 -5.31
N SER A 412 16.33 9.50 -5.49
CA SER A 412 15.84 8.42 -4.63
C SER A 412 16.86 7.32 -4.29
N HIS A 413 17.94 7.20 -5.06
CA HIS A 413 19.00 6.22 -4.88
C HIS A 413 20.08 6.63 -3.86
N LEU A 414 20.10 7.90 -3.43
CA LEU A 414 21.04 8.36 -2.41
C LEU A 414 20.53 7.90 -1.03
N ARG A 415 21.39 7.35 -0.17
CA ARG A 415 21.00 6.94 1.21
C ARG A 415 21.93 7.49 2.27
N ASP A 416 22.81 8.41 1.88
CA ASP A 416 23.80 9.01 2.74
C ASP A 416 23.23 10.22 3.52
N GLU A 417 24.06 10.76 4.40
CA GLU A 417 23.74 11.93 5.22
C GLU A 417 23.43 13.17 4.38
N SER A 418 24.12 13.34 3.24
CA SER A 418 23.86 14.40 2.26
C SER A 418 22.43 14.37 1.74
N HIS A 419 21.90 13.19 1.43
CA HIS A 419 20.51 13.05 0.99
C HIS A 419 19.51 13.41 2.09
N ARG A 420 19.76 13.03 3.34
CA ARG A 420 18.87 13.37 4.47
C ARG A 420 18.81 14.89 4.70
N ALA A 421 19.95 15.57 4.68
CA ALA A 421 20.01 17.03 4.80
C ALA A 421 19.30 17.73 3.63
N PHE A 422 19.47 17.22 2.41
CA PHE A 422 18.79 17.70 1.23
C PHE A 422 17.27 17.58 1.33
N ILE A 423 16.77 16.38 1.65
CA ILE A 423 15.34 16.12 1.82
C ILE A 423 14.75 17.05 2.86
N LYS A 424 15.45 17.23 3.98
CA LYS A 424 15.01 18.13 5.04
C LYS A 424 14.91 19.58 4.56
N TYR A 425 15.90 20.09 3.84
CA TYR A 425 15.85 21.44 3.27
C TYR A 425 14.64 21.65 2.36
N LEU A 426 14.30 20.65 1.52
CA LEU A 426 13.09 20.71 0.71
C LEU A 426 11.80 20.70 1.56
N CYS A 427 11.75 19.82 2.57
CA CYS A 427 10.61 19.77 3.50
C CYS A 427 10.43 21.10 4.24
N GLU A 428 11.53 21.71 4.71
CA GLU A 428 11.53 23.04 5.33
C GLU A 428 11.01 24.09 4.36
N THR A 429 11.51 24.10 3.12
CA THR A 429 11.10 25.07 2.09
C THR A 429 9.60 25.00 1.81
N VAL A 430 9.06 23.79 1.63
CA VAL A 430 7.63 23.60 1.29
C VAL A 430 6.69 23.82 2.48
N THR A 431 7.14 23.53 3.70
CA THR A 431 6.33 23.75 4.92
C THR A 431 6.39 25.17 5.44
N ARG A 432 7.39 25.96 5.02
CA ARG A 432 7.63 27.30 5.55
C ARG A 432 6.41 28.22 5.40
N GLY A 433 5.82 28.32 4.22
CA GLY A 433 4.67 29.19 3.98
C GLY A 433 3.48 28.84 4.88
N PHE A 434 3.18 27.55 5.00
CA PHE A 434 2.15 27.04 5.90
C PHE A 434 2.41 27.42 7.36
N LEU A 435 3.63 27.21 7.86
CA LEU A 435 4.00 27.59 9.23
C LEU A 435 3.98 29.10 9.42
N ARG A 436 4.42 29.86 8.43
CA ARG A 436 4.47 31.33 8.45
C ARG A 436 3.07 31.92 8.59
N ASP A 437 2.11 31.48 7.78
CA ASP A 437 0.76 32.02 7.79
C ASP A 437 0.06 31.79 9.13
N TRP A 438 0.22 30.59 9.70
CA TRP A 438 -0.29 30.27 11.03
C TRP A 438 0.45 31.01 12.15
N ALA A 439 1.79 31.08 12.08
CA ALA A 439 2.59 31.80 13.06
C ALA A 439 2.21 33.29 13.08
N LEU A 440 2.05 33.92 11.92
CA LEU A 440 1.60 35.30 11.80
C LEU A 440 0.22 35.50 12.43
N LYS A 441 -0.76 34.65 12.05
CA LYS A 441 -2.12 34.71 12.58
C LYS A 441 -2.15 34.59 14.10
N LEU A 442 -1.40 33.65 14.67
CA LEU A 442 -1.36 33.40 16.10
C LEU A 442 -0.58 34.48 16.87
N PHE A 443 0.57 34.90 16.32
CA PHE A 443 1.43 35.94 16.89
C PHE A 443 0.71 37.29 16.95
N SER A 444 0.10 37.73 15.84
CA SER A 444 -0.65 38.99 15.81
C SER A 444 -1.82 38.99 16.79
N LYS A 445 -2.52 37.86 16.94
CA LYS A 445 -3.62 37.73 17.91
C LYS A 445 -3.14 37.88 19.36
N LYS A 446 -1.96 37.35 19.67
CA LYS A 446 -1.36 37.40 21.02
C LYS A 446 -0.60 38.70 21.30
N SER A 447 -0.22 39.44 20.25
CA SER A 447 0.55 40.69 20.32
C SER A 447 -0.23 41.89 19.76
N PRO A 448 -1.42 42.22 20.29
CA PRO A 448 -2.27 43.30 19.74
C PRO A 448 -1.63 44.70 19.83
N TRP A 449 -0.53 44.85 20.58
CA TRP A 449 0.24 46.11 20.67
C TRP A 449 1.20 46.33 19.49
N LEU A 450 1.43 45.32 18.64
CA LEU A 450 2.23 45.46 17.42
C LEU A 450 1.32 45.73 16.22
N SER A 451 1.76 46.60 15.32
CA SER A 451 1.08 46.76 14.04
C SER A 451 1.20 45.47 13.22
N GLY A 452 0.23 45.19 12.35
CA GLY A 452 0.27 44.02 11.46
C GLY A 452 1.56 43.94 10.64
N ARG A 453 2.05 45.10 10.15
CA ARG A 453 3.33 45.20 9.44
C ARG A 453 4.53 44.79 10.30
N CYS A 454 4.57 45.20 11.58
CA CYS A 454 5.64 44.79 12.47
C CYS A 454 5.58 43.28 12.77
N CYS A 455 4.38 42.70 12.90
CA CYS A 455 4.24 41.25 13.02
C CYS A 455 4.78 40.52 11.80
N GLU A 456 4.46 40.99 10.60
CA GLU A 456 4.99 40.42 9.35
C GLU A 456 6.52 40.50 9.28
N GLU A 457 7.10 41.68 9.54
CA GLU A 457 8.56 41.89 9.53
C GLU A 457 9.31 40.99 10.53
N ILE A 458 8.70 40.70 11.68
CA ILE A 458 9.25 39.78 12.69
C ILE A 458 9.16 38.33 12.21
N ILE A 459 7.97 37.91 11.76
CA ILE A 459 7.70 36.53 11.32
C ILE A 459 8.53 36.16 10.08
N ASP A 460 8.73 37.10 9.15
CA ASP A 460 9.49 36.86 7.91
C ASP A 460 10.96 36.54 8.13
N GLN A 461 11.53 36.95 9.27
CA GLN A 461 12.91 36.68 9.62
C GLN A 461 13.14 35.30 10.23
N LEU A 462 12.06 34.59 10.59
CA LEU A 462 12.16 33.30 11.25
C LEU A 462 12.37 32.16 10.26
N ASN A 463 13.21 31.20 10.68
CA ASN A 463 13.33 29.90 10.05
C ASN A 463 12.18 28.97 10.47
N VAL A 464 12.08 27.80 9.84
CA VAL A 464 11.01 26.82 10.08
C VAL A 464 10.90 26.43 11.55
N LYS A 465 12.03 26.19 12.23
CA LYS A 465 12.07 25.89 13.67
C LYS A 465 11.46 27.01 14.50
N GLY A 466 11.79 28.26 14.20
CA GLY A 466 11.25 29.41 14.91
C GLY A 466 9.76 29.65 14.68
N LEU A 467 9.31 29.50 13.44
CA LEU A 467 7.88 29.56 13.10
C LEU A 467 7.08 28.48 13.83
N TRP A 468 7.62 27.25 13.88
CA TRP A 468 7.01 26.13 14.58
C TRP A 468 6.87 26.41 16.08
N TYR A 469 7.92 26.93 16.74
CA TYR A 469 7.85 27.28 18.16
C TYR A 469 6.80 28.34 18.46
N ILE A 470 6.69 29.39 17.64
CA ILE A 470 5.63 30.38 17.81
C ILE A 470 4.25 29.72 17.72
N CYS A 471 4.04 28.83 16.75
CA CYS A 471 2.76 28.13 16.62
C CYS A 471 2.44 27.29 17.87
N MET A 472 3.42 26.55 18.40
CA MET A 472 3.23 25.71 19.58
C MET A 472 3.01 26.56 20.85
N GLU A 473 3.83 27.57 21.09
CA GLU A 473 3.71 28.42 22.29
C GLU A 473 2.47 29.31 22.27
N ALA A 474 2.10 29.86 21.11
CA ALA A 474 0.87 30.63 20.97
C ALA A 474 -0.40 29.77 21.15
N SER A 475 -0.29 28.46 20.92
CA SER A 475 -1.38 27.51 21.18
C SER A 475 -1.58 27.21 22.67
N ASN A 476 -0.55 27.41 23.49
CA ASN A 476 -0.65 27.31 24.93
C ASN A 476 -1.32 28.57 25.50
N GLN A 477 -1.98 28.45 26.67
CA GLN A 477 -2.56 29.61 27.36
C GLN A 477 -1.49 30.55 27.95
N SER A 478 -0.22 30.14 27.95
CA SER A 478 0.90 30.95 28.43
C SER A 478 1.12 32.17 27.53
N THR A 479 1.25 33.35 28.16
CA THR A 479 1.64 34.60 27.51
C THR A 479 3.06 35.03 27.85
N GLN A 480 3.78 34.26 28.69
CA GLN A 480 5.11 34.62 29.20
C GLN A 480 6.10 34.91 28.08
N TRP A 481 6.02 34.15 26.98
CA TRP A 481 6.87 34.35 25.83
C TRP A 481 6.59 35.68 25.09
N VAL A 482 5.32 36.10 25.04
CA VAL A 482 4.92 37.36 24.43
C VAL A 482 5.39 38.54 25.28
N ASP A 483 5.41 38.37 26.60
CA ASP A 483 5.95 39.37 27.53
C ASP A 483 7.47 39.52 27.40
N CYS A 484 8.21 38.43 27.12
CA CYS A 484 9.63 38.50 26.75
C CYS A 484 9.83 39.27 25.44
N VAL A 485 9.08 38.92 24.38
CA VAL A 485 9.13 39.63 23.09
C VAL A 485 8.78 41.11 23.27
N ARG A 486 7.75 41.43 24.07
CA ARG A 486 7.35 42.80 24.39
C ARG A 486 8.44 43.55 25.13
N THR A 487 9.05 42.93 26.13
CA THR A 487 10.11 43.54 26.93
C THR A 487 11.31 43.91 26.06
N ASP A 488 11.69 43.04 25.13
CA ASP A 488 12.84 43.31 24.28
C ASP A 488 12.51 44.24 23.10
N TYR A 489 11.28 44.18 22.56
CA TYR A 489 10.80 45.14 21.56
C TYR A 489 10.71 46.57 22.14
N ILE A 490 10.25 46.71 23.38
CA ILE A 490 10.20 48.01 24.09
C ILE A 490 11.60 48.50 24.47
N LYS A 491 12.53 47.61 24.84
CA LYS A 491 13.93 47.98 25.11
C LYS A 491 14.69 48.40 23.84
N GLY A 492 14.35 47.83 22.68
CA GLY A 492 14.88 48.18 21.37
C GLY A 492 14.18 49.37 20.73
N ASN A 493 14.30 50.57 21.32
CA ASN A 493 13.78 51.82 20.74
C ASN A 493 14.03 51.91 19.22
N TYR A 494 12.96 51.91 18.43
CA TYR A 494 12.87 52.34 17.02
C TYR A 494 14.15 52.13 16.18
N ASN A 495 14.53 50.89 15.88
CA ASN A 495 15.51 50.66 14.81
C ASN A 495 15.22 49.40 13.99
N ARG A 496 15.37 49.54 12.67
CA ARG A 496 14.78 48.71 11.60
C ARG A 496 15.41 47.32 11.40
N ASP A 497 16.24 46.85 12.32
CA ASP A 497 16.98 45.60 12.19
C ASP A 497 16.86 44.74 13.47
N LEU A 498 15.82 43.91 13.52
CA LEU A 498 15.44 43.11 14.69
C LEU A 498 15.55 41.61 14.39
N SER A 499 16.49 40.87 14.99
CA SER A 499 16.58 39.40 14.85
C SER A 499 16.09 38.69 16.12
N LEU A 500 15.23 37.67 15.99
CA LEU A 500 14.77 36.84 17.11
C LEU A 500 15.73 35.66 17.32
N GLN A 501 16.28 35.49 18.54
CA GLN A 501 17.08 34.33 18.91
C GLN A 501 16.33 33.44 19.93
N PHE A 502 16.45 32.12 19.73
CA PHE A 502 15.83 31.09 20.58
C PHE A 502 16.80 30.62 21.66
N HIS A 503 16.38 30.64 22.92
CA HIS A 503 17.12 30.02 24.03
C HIS A 503 16.42 28.74 24.50
N ARG A 504 17.20 27.76 24.99
CA ARG A 504 16.65 26.54 25.63
C ARG A 504 15.74 26.97 26.79
N GLY A 505 14.48 26.53 26.78
CA GLY A 505 13.49 26.83 27.83
C GLY A 505 12.32 27.73 27.42
N GLY A 506 12.12 28.03 26.13
CA GLY A 506 10.95 28.77 25.65
C GLY A 506 11.04 30.30 25.83
N CYS A 507 12.19 30.82 26.23
CA CYS A 507 12.44 32.25 26.30
C CYS A 507 12.90 32.81 24.93
N PHE A 508 12.33 33.97 24.59
CA PHE A 508 12.62 34.73 23.38
C PHE A 508 13.54 35.90 23.73
N THR A 509 14.56 36.17 22.92
CA THR A 509 15.27 37.45 22.95
C THR A 509 15.31 38.12 21.58
N LEU A 510 14.96 39.40 21.52
CA LEU A 510 15.18 40.23 20.33
C LEU A 510 16.63 40.75 20.38
N ASN A 511 17.50 40.16 19.56
CA ASN A 511 18.87 40.61 19.42
C ASN A 511 19.03 41.53 18.21
N LYS A 512 19.74 42.63 18.44
CA LYS A 512 20.28 43.50 17.39
C LYS A 512 21.30 42.69 16.58
N LYS A 513 21.26 42.74 15.25
CA LYS A 513 22.48 42.41 14.49
C LYS A 513 23.53 43.47 14.89
N ILE A 514 24.68 42.99 15.36
CA ILE A 514 25.88 43.82 15.48
C ILE A 514 26.39 44.08 14.06
#